data_AF-A0A1I4FCR1-F1
#
_entry.id   AF-A0A1I4FCR1-F1
#
_cell.length_a   1.000
_cell.length_b   1.000
_cell.length_c   1.000
_cell.angle_alpha   90.00
_cell.angle_beta   90.00
_cell.angle_gamma   90.00
#
_symmetry.space_group_name_H-M   'P 1'
#
loop_
_entity.id
_entity.type
_entity.pdbx_description
1 polymer ?
#
loop_
_entity_poly.entity_id
_entity_poly.type
_entity_poly.pdbx_seq_one_letter_code
_entity_poly.pdbx_strand_id
1 'polypeptide(L)'
;MNNRPLLRTIRFETEKLDYVEAGVDFREGTRLYGSAVIGRVHLYLNGDELCVERRIPDEFDVSDTVKSMFEMSSEFERTGSASANPFCCVCGDRGCAYLDWRLETVDSETRLIMEDLVGNPIGAHQYRLQPKTLYNAVAELAETVVATMKDAGIRRTTAGTIQEFVDWHQQLVQWKENEL
;
A
#
# COMPACT_ATOMS: atom_id res chain seq x y z
N MET A 1 -17.70 16.93 19.30
CA MET A 1 -17.27 15.54 19.11
C MET A 1 -17.29 15.25 17.62
N ASN A 2 -16.12 15.25 16.95
CA ASN A 2 -16.06 14.95 15.53
C ASN A 2 -16.27 13.45 15.34
N ASN A 3 -17.39 13.08 14.72
CA ASN A 3 -17.79 11.71 14.49
C ASN A 3 -16.97 11.13 13.33
N ARG A 4 -15.73 10.72 13.59
CA ARG A 4 -14.83 10.13 12.59
C ARG A 4 -15.36 8.76 12.14
N PRO A 5 -15.48 8.51 10.82
CA PRO A 5 -15.95 7.22 10.32
C PRO A 5 -15.01 6.10 10.75
N LEU A 6 -15.59 4.95 11.09
CA LEU A 6 -14.83 3.72 11.30
C LEU A 6 -14.49 3.13 9.92
N LEU A 7 -13.22 2.90 9.68
CA LEU A 7 -12.73 2.18 8.50
C LEU A 7 -12.83 0.69 8.77
N ARG A 8 -13.90 0.09 8.27
CA ARG A 8 -14.26 -1.32 8.46
C ARG A 8 -13.53 -2.22 7.47
N THR A 9 -13.28 -1.73 6.26
CA THR A 9 -12.62 -2.49 5.20
C THR A 9 -11.60 -1.64 4.47
N ILE A 10 -10.42 -2.21 4.24
CA ILE A 10 -9.41 -1.73 3.29
C ILE A 10 -9.27 -2.86 2.28
N ARG A 11 -9.34 -2.56 0.98
CA ARG A 11 -9.17 -3.55 -0.07
C ARG A 11 -8.29 -2.99 -1.18
N PHE A 12 -7.39 -3.82 -1.66
CA PHE A 12 -6.52 -3.56 -2.77
C PHE A 12 -6.99 -4.43 -3.94
N GLU A 13 -7.51 -3.80 -5.00
CA GLU A 13 -7.91 -4.52 -6.22
C GLU A 13 -6.81 -4.40 -7.25
N THR A 14 -6.26 -5.52 -7.71
CA THR A 14 -5.17 -5.51 -8.68
C THR A 14 -5.68 -5.63 -10.10
N GLU A 15 -5.15 -4.81 -11.01
CA GLU A 15 -5.33 -5.02 -12.45
C GLU A 15 -4.34 -6.06 -12.98
N LYS A 16 -4.41 -6.36 -14.29
CA LYS A 16 -3.55 -7.32 -15.00
C LYS A 16 -2.10 -7.26 -14.49
N LEU A 17 -1.70 -8.31 -13.78
CA LEU A 17 -0.39 -8.46 -13.17
C LEU A 17 0.59 -8.98 -14.22
N ASP A 18 1.25 -8.07 -14.93
CA ASP A 18 2.41 -8.41 -15.76
C ASP A 18 3.68 -7.88 -15.07
N TYR A 19 4.74 -8.69 -15.05
CA TYR A 19 6.06 -8.20 -14.67
C TYR A 19 6.69 -7.43 -15.82
N VAL A 20 7.14 -6.21 -15.54
CA VAL A 20 7.80 -5.35 -16.55
C VAL A 20 9.14 -4.88 -16.03
N GLU A 21 10.20 -5.16 -16.79
CA GLU A 21 11.56 -4.74 -16.47
C GLU A 21 11.81 -3.26 -16.79
N ALA A 22 12.72 -2.67 -16.04
CA ALA A 22 13.26 -1.35 -16.28
C ALA A 22 13.76 -1.19 -17.72
N GLY A 23 13.30 -0.14 -18.41
CA GLY A 23 13.68 0.16 -19.79
C GLY A 23 12.72 -0.39 -20.85
N VAL A 24 11.69 -1.14 -20.46
CA VAL A 24 10.60 -1.58 -21.34
C VAL A 24 9.46 -0.57 -21.31
N ASP A 25 8.86 -0.30 -22.47
CA ASP A 25 7.72 0.60 -22.60
C ASP A 25 6.44 -0.07 -22.08
N PHE A 26 5.91 0.44 -20.97
CA PHE A 26 4.70 -0.09 -20.34
C PHE A 26 3.49 0.73 -20.79
N ARG A 27 2.83 0.27 -21.86
CA ARG A 27 1.85 1.02 -22.67
C ARG A 27 2.53 2.20 -23.40
N GLU A 28 2.72 2.02 -24.72
CA GLU A 28 3.26 2.98 -25.71
C GLU A 28 3.41 4.43 -25.19
N GLY A 29 4.53 4.74 -24.53
CA GLY A 29 4.84 6.07 -24.02
C GLY A 29 5.28 6.16 -22.55
N THR A 30 5.17 5.10 -21.74
CA THR A 30 5.63 5.10 -20.33
C THR A 30 6.91 4.29 -20.18
N ARG A 31 8.06 4.99 -20.18
CA ARG A 31 9.35 4.37 -19.89
C ARG A 31 9.52 4.14 -18.39
N LEU A 32 9.64 2.88 -17.98
CA LEU A 32 10.09 2.52 -16.64
C LEU A 32 11.60 2.75 -16.53
N TYR A 33 12.07 3.53 -15.56
CA TYR A 33 13.50 3.66 -15.28
C TYR A 33 13.82 2.94 -13.97
N GLY A 34 14.79 2.02 -14.02
CA GLY A 34 15.33 1.31 -12.85
C GLY A 34 14.35 0.42 -12.08
N SER A 35 13.11 0.23 -12.54
CA SER A 35 12.04 -0.41 -11.78
C SER A 35 11.48 -1.67 -12.45
N ALA A 36 11.23 -2.69 -11.62
CA ALA A 36 10.61 -3.94 -12.02
C ALA A 36 9.22 -3.98 -11.39
N VAL A 37 8.20 -3.69 -12.20
CA VAL A 37 6.84 -3.42 -11.71
C VAL A 37 6.03 -4.72 -11.70
N ILE A 38 5.26 -4.95 -10.64
CA ILE A 38 4.26 -6.02 -10.60
C ILE A 38 2.90 -5.36 -10.70
N GLY A 39 2.35 -5.33 -11.90
CA GLY A 39 1.00 -4.85 -12.16
C GLY A 39 0.65 -3.53 -11.48
N ARG A 40 -0.63 -3.37 -11.16
CA ARG A 40 -1.22 -2.12 -10.69
C ARG A 40 -2.28 -2.39 -9.65
N VAL A 41 -2.47 -1.48 -8.69
CA VAL A 41 -3.49 -1.61 -7.64
C VAL A 41 -4.38 -0.37 -7.51
N HIS A 42 -5.67 -0.62 -7.29
CA HIS A 42 -6.71 0.31 -6.88
C HIS A 42 -7.02 0.15 -5.40
N LEU A 43 -7.21 1.27 -4.69
CA LEU A 43 -7.53 1.27 -3.27
C LEU A 43 -9.03 1.51 -3.04
N TYR A 44 -9.63 0.65 -2.22
CA TYR A 44 -11.01 0.78 -1.78
C TYR A 44 -11.08 0.92 -0.26
N LEU A 45 -11.80 1.93 0.21
CA LEU A 45 -12.04 2.20 1.63
C LEU A 45 -13.53 2.08 1.90
N ASN A 46 -13.94 1.20 2.82
CA ASN A 46 -15.36 0.95 3.11
C ASN A 46 -16.23 0.59 1.88
N GLY A 47 -15.61 0.09 0.81
CA GLY A 47 -16.27 -0.30 -0.44
C GLY A 47 -16.23 0.78 -1.53
N ASP A 48 -15.87 2.02 -1.18
CA ASP A 48 -15.73 3.10 -2.14
C ASP A 48 -14.30 3.13 -2.69
N GLU A 49 -14.17 3.17 -4.02
CA GLU A 49 -12.89 3.37 -4.68
C GLU A 49 -12.36 4.76 -4.35
N LEU A 50 -11.11 4.84 -3.92
CA LEU A 50 -10.45 6.11 -3.66
C LEU A 50 -9.93 6.70 -4.98
N CYS A 51 -10.83 7.28 -5.76
CA CYS A 51 -10.47 8.06 -6.94
C CYS A 51 -10.10 9.49 -6.49
N VAL A 52 -8.88 9.94 -6.78
CA VAL A 52 -8.47 11.32 -6.48
C VAL A 52 -8.34 12.11 -7.77
N GLU A 53 -9.35 12.95 -8.02
CA GLU A 53 -9.33 13.85 -9.17
C GLU A 53 -8.18 14.86 -9.03
N ARG A 54 -7.15 14.66 -9.87
CA ARG A 54 -5.95 15.48 -10.11
C ARG A 54 -4.69 14.98 -9.39
N ARG A 55 -3.69 14.68 -10.23
CA ARG A 55 -2.27 14.44 -9.94
C ARG A 55 -1.90 13.11 -9.31
N ILE A 56 -2.84 12.35 -8.78
CA ILE A 56 -2.59 10.98 -8.32
C ILE A 56 -2.79 10.05 -9.52
N PRO A 57 -1.88 9.11 -9.79
CA PRO A 57 -2.05 8.12 -10.83
C PRO A 57 -3.21 7.21 -10.43
N ASP A 58 -3.99 6.81 -11.41
CA ASP A 58 -5.14 5.93 -11.21
C ASP A 58 -4.72 4.56 -10.65
N GLU A 59 -3.43 4.25 -10.69
CA GLU A 59 -2.86 2.93 -10.39
C GLU A 59 -1.46 3.06 -9.75
N PHE A 60 -1.14 2.15 -8.83
CA PHE A 60 0.15 2.12 -8.12
C PHE A 60 0.89 0.79 -8.29
N ASP A 61 2.23 0.78 -8.21
CA ASP A 61 3.00 -0.49 -8.20
C ASP A 61 2.65 -1.33 -6.98
N VAL A 62 2.27 -2.58 -7.22
CA VAL A 62 1.80 -3.48 -6.15
C VAL A 62 2.93 -3.79 -5.15
N SER A 63 4.15 -3.99 -5.63
CA SER A 63 5.27 -4.47 -4.81
C SER A 63 5.82 -3.38 -3.88
N ASP A 64 5.97 -2.14 -4.36
CA ASP A 64 6.33 -0.99 -3.53
C ASP A 64 5.19 -0.60 -2.57
N THR A 65 3.92 -0.77 -2.99
CA THR A 65 2.76 -0.59 -2.09
C THR A 65 2.84 -1.54 -0.89
N VAL A 66 3.07 -2.84 -1.14
CA VAL A 66 3.22 -3.84 -0.07
C VAL A 66 4.38 -3.46 0.85
N LYS A 67 5.55 -3.13 0.31
CA LYS A 67 6.72 -2.76 1.09
C LYS A 67 6.42 -1.57 2.00
N SER A 68 5.94 -0.47 1.43
CA SER A 68 5.72 0.77 2.18
C SER A 68 4.67 0.58 3.29
N MET A 69 3.60 -0.17 2.99
CA MET A 69 2.56 -0.47 3.98
C MET A 69 3.03 -1.43 5.07
N PHE A 70 3.89 -2.40 4.74
CA PHE A 70 4.53 -3.26 5.73
C PHE A 70 5.46 -2.45 6.65
N GLU A 71 6.33 -1.60 6.10
CA GLU A 71 7.23 -0.73 6.87
C GLU A 71 6.44 0.19 7.81
N MET A 72 5.33 0.77 7.33
CA MET A 72 4.42 1.55 8.17
C MET A 72 3.83 0.73 9.30
N SER A 73 3.32 -0.47 9.00
CA SER A 73 2.70 -1.36 9.99
C SER A 73 3.72 -1.78 11.05
N SER A 74 4.94 -2.13 10.63
CA SER A 74 6.03 -2.49 11.55
C SER A 74 6.44 -1.35 12.46
N GLU A 75 6.52 -0.13 11.95
CA GLU A 75 6.86 1.05 12.75
C GLU A 75 5.73 1.41 13.72
N PHE A 76 4.48 1.26 13.28
CA PHE A 76 3.30 1.48 14.10
C PHE A 76 3.24 0.48 15.26
N GLU A 77 3.48 -0.81 15.02
CA GLU A 77 3.59 -1.84 16.08
C GLU A 77 4.69 -1.50 17.09
N ARG A 78 5.80 -0.90 16.63
CA ARG A 78 6.95 -0.56 17.48
C ARG A 78 6.71 0.68 18.34
N THR A 79 5.97 1.67 17.85
CA THR A 79 5.95 3.01 18.47
C THR A 79 4.55 3.58 18.72
N GLY A 80 3.50 2.95 18.19
CA GLY A 80 2.14 3.48 18.19
C GLY A 80 1.90 4.63 17.21
N SER A 81 2.89 4.97 16.37
CA SER A 81 2.78 5.99 15.33
C SER A 81 3.62 5.63 14.10
N ALA A 82 3.15 5.95 12.91
CA ALA A 82 3.92 5.74 11.69
C ALA A 82 3.44 6.66 10.57
N SER A 83 4.33 6.95 9.63
CA SER A 83 4.01 7.64 8.39
C SER A 83 4.55 6.86 7.21
N ALA A 84 3.78 6.77 6.13
CA ALA A 84 4.24 6.17 4.90
C ALA A 84 3.60 6.80 3.68
N ASN A 85 4.23 6.50 2.55
CA ASN A 85 3.85 6.97 1.24
C ASN A 85 3.51 5.78 0.35
N PRO A 86 2.39 5.08 0.60
CA PRO A 86 2.18 3.72 0.11
C PRO A 86 1.90 3.61 -1.38
N PHE A 87 1.95 4.72 -2.11
CA PHE A 87 1.39 4.83 -3.44
C PHE A 87 2.34 5.63 -4.32
N CYS A 88 3.31 4.92 -4.89
CA CYS A 88 4.28 5.47 -5.82
C CYS A 88 3.73 5.46 -7.25
N CYS A 89 4.11 6.46 -8.04
CA CYS A 89 3.87 6.46 -9.48
C CYS A 89 4.41 5.19 -10.14
N VAL A 90 3.68 4.70 -11.14
CA VAL A 90 4.14 3.62 -12.02
C VAL A 90 5.47 3.94 -12.73
N CYS A 91 5.94 5.19 -12.74
CA CYS A 91 7.26 5.54 -13.28
C CYS A 91 8.44 5.01 -12.45
N GLY A 92 8.18 4.50 -11.23
CA GLY A 92 9.21 3.93 -10.35
C GLY A 92 9.96 4.94 -9.49
N ASP A 93 9.62 6.22 -9.56
CA ASP A 93 10.17 7.25 -8.68
C ASP A 93 9.38 7.32 -7.36
N ARG A 94 10.07 7.02 -6.25
CA ARG A 94 9.51 7.14 -4.90
C ARG A 94 9.24 8.58 -4.48
N GLY A 95 9.88 9.56 -5.14
CA GLY A 95 9.58 10.99 -5.00
C GLY A 95 8.25 11.38 -5.66
N CYS A 96 7.68 10.50 -6.49
CA CYS A 96 6.34 10.63 -7.04
C CYS A 96 5.33 9.82 -6.23
N ALA A 97 5.51 9.69 -4.91
CA ALA A 97 4.38 9.26 -4.09
C ALA A 97 3.29 10.34 -4.10
N TYR A 98 2.04 9.97 -3.98
CA TYR A 98 0.94 10.95 -4.10
C TYR A 98 0.06 11.06 -2.86
N LEU A 99 0.24 10.13 -1.93
CA LEU A 99 -0.55 9.98 -0.72
C LEU A 99 0.39 9.88 0.48
N ASP A 100 0.16 10.74 1.47
CA ASP A 100 0.72 10.63 2.81
C ASP A 100 -0.30 9.94 3.72
N TRP A 101 0.14 8.84 4.34
CA TRP A 101 -0.63 8.10 5.33
C TRP A 101 0.05 8.24 6.67
N ARG A 102 -0.73 8.62 7.69
CA ARG A 102 -0.25 8.67 9.07
C ARG A 102 -1.14 7.84 9.96
N LEU A 103 -0.53 6.90 10.67
CA LEU A 103 -1.14 6.16 11.77
C LEU A 103 -0.69 6.76 13.08
N GLU A 104 -1.64 6.97 14.00
CA GLU A 104 -1.33 7.40 15.36
C GLU A 104 -2.31 6.80 16.35
N THR A 105 -1.82 6.38 17.52
CA THR A 105 -2.68 6.01 18.65
C THR A 105 -2.94 7.24 19.51
N VAL A 106 -4.20 7.68 19.56
CA VAL A 106 -4.63 8.83 20.36
C VAL A 106 -5.82 8.39 21.21
N ASP A 107 -5.73 8.58 22.52
CA ASP A 107 -6.80 8.20 23.47
C ASP A 107 -7.23 6.73 23.36
N SER A 108 -6.27 5.81 23.12
CA SER A 108 -6.50 4.37 22.86
C SER A 108 -7.26 4.05 21.57
N GLU A 109 -7.49 5.03 20.70
CA GLU A 109 -7.99 4.81 19.35
C GLU A 109 -6.85 4.94 18.33
N THR A 110 -6.73 3.98 17.42
CA THR A 110 -5.87 4.13 16.25
C THR A 110 -6.58 5.00 15.21
N ARG A 111 -5.90 6.06 14.80
CA ARG A 111 -6.35 6.98 13.75
C ARG A 111 -5.51 6.78 12.52
N LEU A 112 -6.17 6.74 11.37
CA LEU A 112 -5.56 6.90 10.07
C LEU A 112 -5.88 8.30 9.53
N ILE A 113 -4.84 9.05 9.18
CA ILE A 113 -4.93 10.36 8.52
C ILE A 113 -4.42 10.17 7.08
N MET A 114 -5.17 10.68 6.11
CA MET A 114 -4.85 10.57 4.69
C MET A 114 -4.86 11.94 4.02
N GLU A 115 -3.72 12.31 3.45
CA GLU A 115 -3.49 13.58 2.78
C GLU A 115 -2.77 13.37 1.44
N ASP A 116 -2.87 14.33 0.53
CA ASP A 116 -1.91 14.41 -0.58
C ASP A 116 -0.56 14.96 -0.10
N LEU A 117 0.45 14.96 -0.97
CA LEU A 117 1.79 15.47 -0.64
C LEU A 117 1.85 16.97 -0.27
N VAL A 118 0.81 17.75 -0.54
CA VAL A 118 0.75 19.18 -0.19
C VAL A 118 -0.16 19.44 1.03
N GLY A 119 -0.67 18.37 1.66
CA GLY A 119 -1.47 18.43 2.88
C GLY A 119 -2.98 18.59 2.66
N ASN A 120 -3.50 18.39 1.45
CA ASN A 120 -4.95 18.40 1.23
C ASN A 120 -5.57 17.09 1.72
N PRO A 121 -6.75 17.15 2.38
CA PRO A 121 -7.43 15.95 2.87
C PRO A 121 -7.92 15.04 1.75
N ILE A 122 -7.80 13.73 1.96
CA ILE A 122 -8.27 12.71 1.01
C ILE A 122 -9.34 11.82 1.65
N GLY A 123 -10.40 11.51 0.89
CA GLY A 123 -11.58 10.84 1.41
C GLY A 123 -12.18 11.61 2.59
N ALA A 124 -12.44 10.92 3.71
CA ALA A 124 -12.94 11.56 4.93
C ALA A 124 -11.85 12.26 5.78
N HIS A 125 -10.61 12.38 5.27
CA HIS A 125 -9.40 12.89 5.93
C HIS A 125 -8.90 12.04 7.10
N GLN A 126 -9.78 11.74 8.06
CA GLN A 126 -9.45 11.01 9.28
C GLN A 126 -10.42 9.85 9.50
N TYR A 127 -9.88 8.66 9.68
CA TYR A 127 -10.62 7.46 9.99
C TYR A 127 -10.21 6.93 11.37
N ARG A 128 -11.16 6.29 12.06
CA ARG A 128 -10.84 5.34 13.11
C ARG A 128 -10.54 4.00 12.45
N LEU A 129 -9.46 3.36 12.86
CA LEU A 129 -8.98 2.12 12.26
C LEU A 129 -8.79 1.08 13.36
N GLN A 130 -9.12 -0.19 13.07
CA GLN A 130 -8.58 -1.31 13.82
C GLN A 130 -7.33 -1.78 13.08
N PRO A 131 -6.13 -1.84 13.71
CA PRO A 131 -4.89 -2.17 13.02
C PRO A 131 -4.98 -3.46 12.21
N LYS A 132 -5.65 -4.50 12.73
CA LYS A 132 -5.93 -5.74 11.98
C LYS A 132 -6.57 -5.55 10.59
N THR A 133 -7.37 -4.50 10.38
CA THR A 133 -7.99 -4.22 9.07
C THR A 133 -6.92 -3.87 8.04
N LEU A 134 -5.90 -3.13 8.45
CA LEU A 134 -4.75 -2.82 7.61
C LEU A 134 -3.88 -4.07 7.40
N TYR A 135 -3.60 -4.83 8.46
CA TYR A 135 -2.74 -6.01 8.38
C TYR A 135 -3.31 -7.07 7.43
N ASN A 136 -4.63 -7.29 7.49
CA ASN A 136 -5.32 -8.17 6.54
C ASN A 136 -5.12 -7.73 5.09
N ALA A 137 -5.40 -6.46 4.79
CA ALA A 137 -5.33 -5.95 3.43
C ALA A 137 -3.90 -6.02 2.86
N VAL A 138 -2.89 -5.71 3.67
CA VAL A 138 -1.48 -5.76 3.23
C VAL A 138 -1.01 -7.21 3.08
N ALA A 139 -1.46 -8.14 3.94
CA ALA A 139 -1.12 -9.55 3.82
C ALA A 139 -1.68 -10.15 2.51
N GLU A 140 -2.95 -9.89 2.19
CA GLU A 140 -3.56 -10.33 0.92
C GLU A 140 -2.80 -9.80 -0.31
N LEU A 141 -2.35 -8.55 -0.23
CA LEU A 141 -1.56 -7.94 -1.31
C LEU A 141 -0.16 -8.56 -1.41
N ALA A 142 0.50 -8.85 -0.28
CA ALA A 142 1.79 -9.54 -0.25
C ALA A 142 1.71 -10.96 -0.82
N GLU A 143 0.64 -11.70 -0.51
CA GLU A 143 0.37 -13.02 -1.10
C GLU A 143 0.24 -12.94 -2.62
N THR A 144 -0.48 -11.91 -3.11
CA THR A 144 -0.64 -11.64 -4.55
C THR A 144 0.70 -11.37 -5.24
N VAL A 145 1.58 -10.58 -4.62
CA VAL A 145 2.94 -10.33 -5.12
C VAL A 145 3.74 -11.62 -5.20
N VAL A 146 3.73 -12.44 -4.13
CA VAL A 146 4.47 -13.72 -4.09
C VAL A 146 3.97 -14.66 -5.19
N ALA A 147 2.66 -14.80 -5.37
CA ALA A 147 2.08 -15.64 -6.41
C ALA A 147 2.54 -15.19 -7.81
N THR A 148 2.49 -13.89 -8.07
CA THR A 148 2.89 -13.31 -9.36
C THR A 148 4.38 -13.50 -9.64
N MET A 149 5.25 -13.26 -8.65
CA MET A 149 6.69 -13.48 -8.80
C MET A 149 7.02 -14.94 -9.12
N LYS A 150 6.32 -15.90 -8.48
CA LYS A 150 6.51 -17.34 -8.74
C LYS A 150 6.10 -17.71 -10.16
N ASP A 151 4.93 -17.24 -10.60
CA ASP A 151 4.40 -17.55 -11.94
C ASP A 151 5.32 -17.01 -13.04
N ALA A 152 5.82 -15.79 -12.86
CA ALA A 152 6.76 -15.17 -13.79
C ALA A 152 8.21 -15.70 -13.68
N GLY A 153 8.51 -16.58 -12.72
CA GLY A 153 9.85 -17.16 -12.53
C GLY A 153 10.89 -16.19 -11.96
N ILE A 154 10.47 -15.14 -11.26
CA ILE A 154 11.30 -14.04 -10.79
C ILE A 154 11.55 -14.14 -9.30
N ARG A 155 12.75 -13.76 -8.87
CA ARG A 155 13.18 -13.86 -7.46
C ARG A 155 13.21 -12.52 -6.73
N ARG A 156 13.19 -11.40 -7.44
CA ARG A 156 13.37 -10.06 -6.88
C ARG A 156 12.71 -8.97 -7.73
N THR A 157 12.11 -7.99 -7.05
CA THR A 157 11.71 -6.68 -7.59
C THR A 157 12.59 -5.57 -6.99
N THR A 158 12.31 -4.32 -7.35
CA THR A 158 12.91 -3.14 -6.70
C THR A 158 12.50 -2.98 -5.24
N ALA A 159 11.28 -3.41 -4.90
CA ALA A 159 10.75 -3.32 -3.55
C ALA A 159 11.37 -4.38 -2.62
N GLY A 160 11.59 -5.60 -3.12
CA GLY A 160 12.16 -6.69 -2.32
C GLY A 160 12.32 -8.01 -3.07
N THR A 161 12.82 -9.00 -2.36
CA THR A 161 12.90 -10.40 -2.79
C THR A 161 11.61 -11.14 -2.49
N ILE A 162 11.37 -12.24 -3.19
CA ILE A 162 10.23 -13.12 -2.89
C ILE A 162 10.21 -13.59 -1.43
N GLN A 163 11.38 -13.85 -0.84
CA GLN A 163 11.46 -14.28 0.56
C GLN A 163 11.06 -13.16 1.51
N GLU A 164 11.48 -11.92 1.26
CA GLU A 164 11.04 -10.76 2.06
C GLU A 164 9.52 -10.60 2.02
N PHE A 165 8.88 -10.73 0.85
CA PHE A 165 7.41 -10.67 0.76
C PHE A 165 6.71 -11.82 1.51
N VAL A 166 7.29 -13.03 1.49
CA VAL A 166 6.78 -14.17 2.28
C VAL A 166 6.88 -13.87 3.78
N ASP A 167 8.02 -13.37 4.24
CA ASP A 167 8.26 -13.05 5.64
C ASP A 167 7.33 -11.92 6.11
N TRP A 168 7.13 -10.89 5.29
CA TRP A 168 6.20 -9.79 5.57
C TRP A 168 4.76 -10.29 5.68
N HIS A 169 4.30 -11.14 4.75
CA HIS A 169 2.99 -11.77 4.84
C HIS A 169 2.81 -12.54 6.16
N GLN A 170 3.79 -13.38 6.53
CA GLN A 170 3.72 -14.15 7.77
C GLN A 170 3.66 -13.25 9.02
N GLN A 171 4.46 -12.19 9.04
CA GLN A 171 4.48 -11.24 10.15
C GLN A 171 3.15 -10.49 10.30
N LEU A 172 2.55 -10.05 9.18
CA LEU A 172 1.23 -9.40 9.17
C LEU A 172 0.12 -10.36 9.64
N VAL A 173 0.21 -11.63 9.23
CA VAL A 173 -0.70 -12.69 9.71
C VAL A 173 -0.57 -12.92 11.21
N GLN A 174 0.64 -12.86 11.75
CA GLN A 174 0.85 -12.98 13.19
C GLN A 174 0.28 -11.78 13.96
N TRP A 175 0.51 -10.55 13.49
CA TRP A 175 -0.01 -9.35 14.15
C TRP A 175 -1.54 -9.32 14.19
N LYS A 176 -2.21 -9.67 13.08
CA LYS A 176 -3.70 -9.71 13.07
C LYS A 176 -4.28 -10.74 14.05
N GLU A 177 -3.56 -11.82 14.35
CA GLU A 177 -4.01 -12.88 15.26
C GLU A 177 -3.77 -12.51 16.73
N ASN A 178 -2.80 -11.63 17.00
CA ASN A 178 -2.48 -11.19 18.36
C ASN A 178 -3.38 -10.05 18.88
N GLU A 179 -4.14 -9.37 18.02
CA GLU A 179 -5.12 -8.34 18.42
C GLU A 179 -6.48 -8.92 18.92
N LEU A 180 -6.46 -10.12 19.50
CA LEU A 180 -7.63 -10.82 20.07
C LEU A 180 -8.01 -10.35 21.47
#